data_AF-A0A2W6CKX3-F1
#
_entry.id   AF-A0A2W6CKX3-F1
#
_cell.length_a   1.000
_cell.length_b   1.000
_cell.length_c   1.000
_cell.angle_alpha   90.00
_cell.angle_beta   90.00
_cell.angle_gamma   90.00
#
_symmetry.space_group_name_H-M   'P 1'
#
loop_
_entity.id
_entity.type
_entity.pdbx_description
1 polymer ?
#
loop_
_entity_poly.entity_id
_entity_poly.type
_entity_poly.pdbx_seq_one_letter_code
_entity_poly.pdbx_strand_id
1 'polypeptide(L)'
;MLAAADSERTVPARAGVLAGLAALTLVAAIGVLLAPVVAQDPVVSWPPAGQPARSTVLPLVPYRPLTLAAQVPCAALSALDQRTDGGDALRTLPATAGRPGRLSQGLVVAVSHGVVQVTASGRTLVREALPAGGCTYRVLADAGGVRVLRDGAPQGSASLQVPEVGELATDLDGQPAAAGLAVSLHTDARYESTPTSLKTGLLVVCAGALLMLLGLAWLWWGGQAMSGASSGALSGASSGVISGRRAPRPRLNVADAVLVTVSAVWVLLAPTNFDDS
;
A
#
# COMPACT_ATOMS: atom_id res chain seq x y z
N MET A 1 11.17 -32.72 -59.71
CA MET A 1 9.81 -32.68 -59.12
C MET A 1 9.84 -33.03 -57.61
N LEU A 2 10.80 -32.50 -56.84
CA LEU A 2 11.04 -32.88 -55.42
C LEU A 2 11.29 -31.70 -54.47
N ALA A 3 11.17 -30.45 -54.94
CA ALA A 3 11.46 -29.25 -54.13
C ALA A 3 10.21 -28.53 -53.56
N ALA A 4 8.99 -28.95 -53.94
CA ALA A 4 7.76 -28.29 -53.52
C ALA A 4 7.21 -28.80 -52.16
N ALA A 5 7.61 -29.99 -51.71
CA ALA A 5 7.04 -30.65 -50.53
C ALA A 5 7.63 -30.18 -49.19
N ASP A 6 8.71 -29.40 -49.20
CA ASP A 6 9.37 -28.90 -47.98
C ASP A 6 8.84 -27.53 -47.54
N SER A 7 8.20 -26.77 -48.44
CA SER A 7 7.69 -25.43 -48.13
C SER A 7 6.44 -25.49 -47.24
N GLU A 8 5.54 -26.45 -47.48
CA GLU A 8 4.26 -26.56 -46.76
C GLU A 8 4.39 -26.99 -45.28
N ARG A 9 5.47 -27.71 -44.91
CA ARG A 9 5.67 -28.14 -43.51
C ARG A 9 6.21 -27.06 -42.58
N THR A 10 6.81 -26.00 -43.11
CA THR A 10 7.52 -25.00 -42.30
C THR A 10 6.63 -23.88 -41.75
N VAL A 11 5.53 -23.57 -42.45
CA VAL A 11 4.54 -22.57 -42.01
C VAL A 11 3.77 -22.97 -40.74
N PRO A 12 3.21 -24.21 -40.62
CA PRO A 12 2.48 -24.60 -39.42
C PRO A 12 3.36 -24.69 -38.16
N ALA A 13 4.62 -25.13 -38.31
CA ALA A 13 5.56 -25.21 -37.19
C ALA A 13 5.87 -23.83 -36.59
N ARG A 14 6.03 -22.80 -37.44
CA ARG A 14 6.36 -21.44 -37.01
C ARG A 14 5.17 -20.71 -36.37
N ALA A 15 3.97 -20.88 -36.92
CA ALA A 15 2.74 -20.38 -36.30
C ALA A 15 2.52 -21.01 -34.91
N GLY A 16 2.83 -22.30 -34.76
CA GLY A 16 2.79 -23.00 -33.47
C GLY A 16 3.74 -22.39 -32.42
N VAL A 17 4.97 -22.02 -32.81
CA VAL A 17 5.93 -21.38 -31.89
C VAL A 17 5.42 -20.03 -31.39
N LEU A 18 4.92 -19.17 -32.28
CA LEU A 18 4.38 -17.86 -31.89
C LEU A 18 3.15 -18.01 -30.99
N ALA A 19 2.23 -18.91 -31.32
CA ALA A 19 1.06 -19.21 -30.49
C ALA A 19 1.47 -19.75 -29.11
N GLY A 20 2.47 -20.63 -29.05
CA GLY A 20 3.00 -21.17 -27.80
C GLY A 20 3.64 -20.08 -26.91
N LEU A 21 4.44 -19.19 -27.50
CA LEU A 21 5.04 -18.05 -26.78
C LEU A 21 3.98 -17.06 -26.29
N ALA A 22 2.95 -16.79 -27.10
CA ALA A 22 1.84 -15.93 -26.70
C ALA A 22 1.06 -16.55 -25.52
N ALA A 23 0.74 -17.85 -25.60
CA ALA A 23 0.08 -18.57 -24.53
C ALA A 23 0.93 -18.59 -23.24
N LEU A 24 2.24 -18.87 -23.35
CA LEU A 24 3.15 -18.83 -22.21
C LEU A 24 3.21 -17.45 -21.58
N THR A 25 3.30 -16.39 -22.38
CA THR A 25 3.31 -15.00 -21.90
C THR A 25 2.03 -14.69 -21.14
N LEU A 26 0.87 -15.07 -21.68
CA LEU A 26 -0.43 -14.85 -21.03
C LEU A 26 -0.54 -15.61 -19.71
N VAL A 27 -0.18 -16.90 -19.70
CA VAL A 27 -0.19 -17.73 -18.50
C VAL A 27 0.77 -17.19 -17.45
N ALA A 28 1.98 -16.81 -17.84
CA ALA A 28 2.95 -16.21 -16.93
C ALA A 28 2.45 -14.86 -16.37
N ALA A 29 1.86 -14.01 -17.20
CA ALA A 29 1.29 -12.72 -16.76
C ALA A 29 0.16 -12.90 -15.73
N ILE A 30 -0.78 -13.82 -16.00
CA ILE A 30 -1.83 -14.18 -15.02
C ILE A 30 -1.19 -14.75 -13.74
N GLY A 31 -0.18 -15.62 -13.91
CA GLY A 31 0.60 -16.17 -12.80
C GLY A 31 1.24 -15.07 -11.96
N VAL A 32 1.81 -14.03 -12.56
CA VAL A 32 2.40 -12.89 -11.84
C VAL A 32 1.35 -12.19 -10.97
N LEU A 33 0.13 -11.96 -11.46
CA LEU A 33 -0.93 -11.29 -10.69
C LEU A 33 -1.34 -12.08 -9.45
N LEU A 34 -1.37 -13.41 -9.56
CA LEU A 34 -1.76 -14.33 -8.49
C LEU A 34 -0.60 -14.76 -7.59
N ALA A 35 0.64 -14.59 -8.05
CA ALA A 35 1.81 -15.05 -7.33
C ALA A 35 1.98 -14.30 -6.00
N PRO A 36 2.35 -15.03 -4.94
CA PRO A 36 2.40 -14.50 -3.59
C PRO A 36 3.44 -13.39 -3.45
N VAL A 37 3.18 -12.52 -2.49
CA VAL A 37 4.09 -11.47 -2.04
C VAL A 37 4.39 -11.67 -0.55
N VAL A 38 5.51 -11.15 -0.09
CA VAL A 38 5.80 -11.03 1.34
C VAL A 38 5.33 -9.64 1.76
N ALA A 39 4.28 -9.57 2.58
CA ALA A 39 3.77 -8.34 3.15
C ALA A 39 4.44 -8.06 4.50
N GLN A 40 4.67 -6.78 4.81
CA GLN A 40 5.13 -6.37 6.14
C GLN A 40 3.95 -6.31 7.13
N ASP A 41 4.19 -6.71 8.38
CA ASP A 41 3.24 -6.57 9.49
C ASP A 41 3.94 -5.88 10.68
N PRO A 42 4.10 -4.55 10.62
CA PRO A 42 4.84 -3.81 11.64
C PRO A 42 3.99 -3.68 12.91
N VAL A 43 4.52 -4.17 14.02
CA VAL A 43 3.92 -4.07 15.35
C VAL A 43 4.63 -3.00 16.15
N VAL A 44 3.88 -2.03 16.66
CA VAL A 44 4.39 -1.02 17.59
C VAL A 44 3.96 -1.38 19.01
N SER A 45 4.94 -1.52 19.89
CA SER A 45 4.74 -1.70 21.32
C SER A 45 5.11 -0.43 22.09
N TRP A 46 4.27 -0.07 23.05
CA TRP A 46 4.48 1.08 23.91
C TRP A 46 4.14 0.73 25.36
N PRO A 47 4.98 1.06 26.35
CA PRO A 47 6.35 1.52 26.17
C PRO A 47 7.23 0.49 25.45
N PRO A 48 8.40 0.90 24.92
CA PRO A 48 9.43 -0.04 24.52
C PRO A 48 9.80 -0.98 25.68
N ALA A 49 10.13 -2.23 25.35
CA ALA A 49 10.42 -3.24 26.36
C ALA A 49 11.53 -2.78 27.33
N GLY A 50 11.25 -2.88 28.64
CA GLY A 50 12.17 -2.47 29.71
C GLY A 50 12.25 -0.95 29.95
N GLN A 51 11.46 -0.14 29.26
CA GLN A 51 11.41 1.32 29.46
C GLN A 51 10.13 1.74 30.20
N PRO A 52 10.16 2.83 30.99
CA PRO A 52 8.97 3.40 31.57
C PRO A 52 8.05 3.97 30.47
N ALA A 53 6.74 3.98 30.72
CA ALA A 53 5.78 4.65 29.83
C ALA A 53 6.11 6.13 29.74
N ARG A 54 6.45 6.57 28.53
CA ARG A 54 6.67 7.98 28.21
C ARG A 54 5.79 8.41 27.06
N SER A 55 5.28 9.62 27.10
CA SER A 55 4.44 10.14 26.02
C SER A 55 5.23 10.21 24.72
N THR A 56 4.76 9.53 23.67
CA THR A 56 5.46 9.37 22.40
C THR A 56 4.59 9.82 21.25
N VAL A 57 5.11 10.69 20.39
CA VAL A 57 4.45 11.05 19.12
C VAL A 57 4.61 9.90 18.14
N LEU A 58 3.50 9.44 17.57
CA LEU A 58 3.44 8.30 16.65
C LEU A 58 2.43 8.60 15.53
N PRO A 59 2.78 9.47 14.57
CA PRO A 59 1.90 9.78 13.46
C PRO A 59 1.85 8.60 12.49
N LEU A 60 0.74 7.86 12.48
CA LEU A 60 0.56 6.75 11.55
C LEU A 60 0.08 7.24 10.17
N VAL A 61 0.54 6.58 9.11
CA VAL A 61 0.00 6.74 7.76
C VAL A 61 -0.28 5.34 7.20
N PRO A 62 -1.56 4.93 7.09
CA PRO A 62 -2.77 5.69 7.43
C PRO A 62 -2.96 5.89 8.94
N TYR A 63 -3.77 6.90 9.34
CA TYR A 63 -3.95 7.32 10.74
C TYR A 63 -4.55 6.26 11.68
N ARG A 64 -5.10 5.17 11.14
CA ARG A 64 -5.72 4.08 11.91
C ARG A 64 -4.91 2.80 11.73
N PRO A 65 -4.50 2.14 12.83
CA PRO A 65 -3.91 0.82 12.73
C PRO A 65 -4.98 -0.23 12.37
N LEU A 66 -4.53 -1.41 11.93
CA LEU A 66 -5.40 -2.56 11.69
C LEU A 66 -5.99 -3.11 12.98
N THR A 67 -5.18 -3.13 14.04
CA THR A 67 -5.61 -3.49 15.39
C THR A 67 -4.92 -2.63 16.44
N LEU A 68 -5.60 -2.43 17.57
CA LEU A 68 -5.07 -1.75 18.75
C LEU A 68 -5.50 -2.50 20.00
N ALA A 69 -4.55 -2.81 20.86
CA ALA A 69 -4.76 -3.42 22.16
C ALA A 69 -4.07 -2.57 23.24
N ALA A 70 -4.85 -1.95 24.11
CA ALA A 70 -4.35 -1.18 25.25
C ALA A 70 -4.64 -1.90 26.56
N GLN A 71 -3.71 -1.84 27.50
CA GLN A 71 -3.80 -2.36 28.86
C GLN A 71 -3.56 -1.21 29.82
N VAL A 72 -4.53 -0.98 30.70
CA VAL A 72 -4.51 0.09 31.69
C VAL A 72 -4.76 -0.50 33.08
N PRO A 73 -3.70 -0.64 33.90
CA PRO A 73 -3.84 -1.10 35.27
C PRO A 73 -4.65 -0.11 36.10
N CYS A 74 -5.52 -0.61 36.97
CA CYS A 74 -6.28 0.22 37.89
C CYS A 74 -5.39 0.96 38.88
N ALA A 75 -4.18 0.45 39.19
CA ALA A 75 -3.20 1.19 39.99
C ALA A 75 -2.77 2.52 39.33
N ALA A 76 -2.64 2.53 38.00
CA ALA A 76 -2.34 3.75 37.24
C ALA A 76 -3.52 4.74 37.31
N LEU A 77 -4.75 4.24 37.18
CA LEU A 77 -5.96 5.05 37.33
C LEU A 77 -6.08 5.60 38.77
N SER A 78 -5.86 4.77 39.79
CA SER A 78 -5.88 5.22 41.18
C SER A 78 -4.84 6.32 41.47
N ALA A 79 -3.64 6.24 40.87
CA ALA A 79 -2.62 7.27 41.01
C ALA A 79 -3.02 8.59 40.33
N LEU A 80 -3.73 8.52 39.20
CA LEU A 80 -4.28 9.70 38.51
C LEU A 80 -5.46 10.30 39.27
N ASP A 81 -6.33 9.49 39.87
CA ASP A 81 -7.50 9.95 40.61
C ASP A 81 -7.14 10.68 41.92
N GLN A 82 -5.92 10.47 42.43
CA GLN A 82 -5.38 11.26 43.55
C GLN A 82 -5.10 12.73 43.17
N ARG A 83 -5.10 13.07 41.88
CA ARG A 83 -4.95 14.45 41.40
C ARG A 83 -6.31 15.15 41.44
N THR A 84 -6.31 16.45 41.70
CA THR A 84 -7.53 17.26 41.86
C THR A 84 -8.51 17.14 40.69
N ASP A 85 -8.00 17.11 39.45
CA ASP A 85 -8.82 17.00 38.25
C ASP A 85 -8.86 15.56 37.66
N GLY A 86 -8.15 14.62 38.28
CA GLY A 86 -7.87 13.31 37.72
C GLY A 86 -6.78 13.34 36.63
N GLY A 87 -6.95 12.52 35.59
CA GLY A 87 -6.10 12.56 34.41
C GLY A 87 -6.30 11.40 33.44
N ASP A 88 -5.54 11.44 32.34
CA ASP A 88 -5.61 10.48 31.25
C ASP A 88 -4.48 9.45 31.38
N ALA A 89 -4.86 8.19 31.60
CA ALA A 89 -3.92 7.07 31.62
C ALA A 89 -3.39 6.77 30.23
N LEU A 90 -4.24 6.90 29.21
CA LEU A 90 -3.90 6.73 27.82
C LEU A 90 -4.73 7.66 26.92
N ARG A 91 -4.05 8.35 26.00
CA ARG A 91 -4.62 9.14 24.93
C ARG A 91 -3.89 8.81 23.62
N THR A 92 -4.62 8.74 22.51
CA THR A 92 -4.05 8.37 21.19
C THR A 92 -3.95 9.52 20.18
N LEU A 93 -4.53 10.67 20.49
CA LEU A 93 -4.45 11.92 19.73
C LEU A 93 -4.25 13.08 20.69
N PRO A 94 -3.60 14.18 20.31
CA PRO A 94 -3.43 15.35 21.18
C PRO A 94 -4.73 15.79 21.85
N ALA A 95 -4.67 16.29 23.10
CA ALA A 95 -5.85 16.79 23.81
C ALA A 95 -6.64 17.86 23.01
N THR A 96 -5.94 18.62 22.16
CA THR A 96 -6.50 19.63 21.26
C THR A 96 -7.26 19.07 20.05
N ALA A 97 -7.19 17.76 19.78
CA ALA A 97 -7.83 17.13 18.62
C ALA A 97 -9.37 17.15 18.71
N GLY A 98 -9.94 17.31 19.90
CA GLY A 98 -11.37 17.51 20.15
C GLY A 98 -11.80 18.99 20.18
N ARG A 99 -11.50 19.77 19.12
CA ARG A 99 -11.92 21.18 19.03
C ARG A 99 -13.45 21.33 19.19
N PRO A 100 -13.97 22.49 19.63
CA PRO A 100 -15.41 22.73 19.72
C PRO A 100 -16.10 22.38 18.39
N GLY A 101 -17.07 21.46 18.44
CA GLY A 101 -17.80 20.98 17.26
C GLY A 101 -17.20 19.78 16.54
N ARG A 102 -16.03 19.24 16.95
CA ARG A 102 -15.49 17.97 16.45
C ARG A 102 -15.19 16.99 17.58
N LEU A 103 -15.77 15.80 17.44
CA LEU A 103 -15.47 14.67 18.31
C LEU A 103 -14.05 14.17 18.01
N SER A 104 -13.25 13.93 19.06
CA SER A 104 -11.95 13.27 18.94
C SER A 104 -12.14 11.90 18.28
N GLN A 105 -11.30 11.56 17.28
CA GLN A 105 -11.34 10.27 16.59
C GLN A 105 -10.45 9.20 17.25
N GLY A 106 -9.78 9.57 18.34
CA GLY A 106 -8.90 8.70 19.11
C GLY A 106 -9.60 7.96 20.25
N LEU A 107 -8.82 7.13 20.92
CA LEU A 107 -9.07 6.50 22.23
C LEU A 107 -8.57 7.41 23.36
N VAL A 108 -9.39 7.52 24.41
CA VAL A 108 -9.02 8.10 25.71
C VAL A 108 -9.48 7.17 26.83
N VAL A 109 -8.56 6.81 27.72
CA VAL A 109 -8.84 6.13 29.00
C VAL A 109 -8.44 7.08 30.11
N ALA A 110 -9.44 7.56 30.85
CA ALA A 110 -9.27 8.59 31.86
C ALA A 110 -9.97 8.22 33.16
N VAL A 111 -9.60 8.92 34.23
CA VAL A 111 -10.26 8.84 35.53
C VAL A 111 -10.36 10.22 36.14
N SER A 112 -11.49 10.50 36.77
CA SER A 112 -11.70 11.75 37.50
C SER A 112 -12.80 11.54 38.53
N HIS A 113 -12.60 12.05 39.75
CA HIS A 113 -13.57 11.97 40.85
C HIS A 113 -14.06 10.53 41.12
N GLY A 114 -13.15 9.55 41.10
CA GLY A 114 -13.46 8.14 41.32
C GLY A 114 -14.22 7.48 40.17
N VAL A 115 -14.35 8.12 39.01
CA VAL A 115 -15.06 7.59 37.84
C VAL A 115 -14.07 7.33 36.71
N VAL A 116 -13.99 6.07 36.28
CA VAL A 116 -13.25 5.67 35.08
C VAL A 116 -14.13 5.90 33.86
N GLN A 117 -13.55 6.52 32.84
CA GLN A 117 -14.21 6.74 31.56
C GLN A 117 -13.32 6.26 30.42
N VAL A 118 -13.87 5.38 29.58
CA VAL A 118 -13.23 4.94 28.33
C VAL A 118 -14.06 5.49 27.17
N THR A 119 -13.42 6.30 26.33
CA THR A 119 -14.05 6.86 25.13
C THR A 119 -13.24 6.52 23.89
N ALA A 120 -13.94 6.18 22.81
CA ALA A 120 -13.33 5.89 21.51
C ALA A 120 -14.12 6.63 20.43
N SER A 121 -13.42 7.38 19.57
CA SER A 121 -14.04 8.18 18.50
C SER A 121 -15.20 9.06 19.00
N GLY A 122 -15.03 9.68 20.16
CA GLY A 122 -16.01 10.57 20.80
C GLY A 122 -17.21 9.87 21.44
N ARG A 123 -17.27 8.53 21.43
CA ARG A 123 -18.32 7.76 22.10
C ARG A 123 -17.78 7.15 23.39
N THR A 124 -18.53 7.33 24.48
CA THR A 124 -18.26 6.68 25.75
C THR A 124 -18.67 5.22 25.69
N LEU A 125 -17.71 4.31 25.91
CA LEU A 125 -17.92 2.87 25.93
C LEU A 125 -18.14 2.36 27.35
N VAL A 126 -17.43 2.95 28.31
CA VAL A 126 -17.50 2.62 29.73
C VAL A 126 -17.49 3.93 30.52
N ARG A 127 -18.36 4.02 31.51
CA ARG A 127 -18.34 5.01 32.58
C ARG A 127 -18.81 4.34 33.85
N GLU A 128 -17.92 4.14 34.81
CA GLU A 128 -18.21 3.43 36.05
C GLU A 128 -17.31 3.90 37.19
N ALA A 129 -17.68 3.56 38.42
CA ALA A 129 -16.81 3.81 39.58
C ALA A 129 -15.50 3.01 39.45
N LEU A 130 -14.38 3.65 39.79
CA LEU A 130 -13.07 3.01 39.85
C LEU A 130 -13.14 1.85 40.86
N PRO A 131 -12.91 0.60 40.43
CA PRO A 131 -13.00 -0.54 41.34
C PRO A 131 -11.96 -0.46 42.45
N ALA A 132 -12.34 -0.86 43.65
CA ALA A 132 -11.40 -1.04 44.75
C ALA A 132 -10.51 -2.27 44.49
N GLY A 133 -9.18 -2.09 44.62
CA GLY A 133 -8.21 -3.18 44.48
C GLY A 133 -7.49 -3.21 43.13
N GLY A 134 -6.80 -4.33 42.86
CA GLY A 134 -6.08 -4.54 41.61
C GLY A 134 -7.00 -5.04 40.51
N CYS A 135 -7.10 -4.28 39.42
CA CYS A 135 -7.75 -4.69 38.18
C CYS A 135 -6.98 -4.18 36.97
N THR A 136 -7.31 -4.67 35.77
CA THR A 136 -6.76 -4.21 34.49
C THR A 136 -7.87 -4.01 33.47
N TYR A 137 -7.96 -2.80 32.93
CA TYR A 137 -8.77 -2.51 31.75
C TYR A 137 -8.00 -2.90 30.49
N ARG A 138 -8.66 -3.64 29.59
CA ARG A 138 -8.16 -3.95 28.26
C ARG A 138 -9.08 -3.35 27.22
N VAL A 139 -8.56 -2.48 26.38
CA VAL A 139 -9.28 -1.95 25.21
C VAL A 139 -8.77 -2.69 23.99
N LEU A 140 -9.66 -3.39 23.28
CA LEU A 140 -9.36 -4.09 22.04
C LEU A 140 -10.14 -3.43 20.91
N ALA A 141 -9.45 -3.02 19.87
CA ALA A 141 -10.03 -2.44 18.67
C ALA A 141 -9.51 -3.19 17.44
N ASP A 142 -10.43 -3.69 16.63
CA ASP A 142 -10.15 -4.44 15.41
C ASP A 142 -11.31 -4.27 14.41
N ALA A 143 -11.31 -5.05 13.32
CA ALA A 143 -12.37 -5.01 12.31
C ALA A 143 -13.79 -5.29 12.85
N GLY A 144 -13.91 -5.95 14.00
CA GLY A 144 -15.18 -6.24 14.67
C GLY A 144 -15.69 -5.11 15.57
N GLY A 145 -14.92 -4.04 15.77
CA GLY A 145 -15.28 -2.89 16.59
C GLY A 145 -14.34 -2.66 17.77
N VAL A 146 -14.77 -1.80 18.70
CA VAL A 146 -14.02 -1.49 19.93
C VAL A 146 -14.71 -2.16 21.12
N ARG A 147 -13.93 -2.85 21.94
CA ARG A 147 -14.38 -3.61 23.11
C ARG A 147 -13.53 -3.23 24.31
N VAL A 148 -14.17 -3.05 25.46
CA VAL A 148 -13.51 -2.79 26.74
C VAL A 148 -13.80 -3.96 27.66
N LEU A 149 -12.74 -4.56 28.19
CA LEU A 149 -12.80 -5.62 29.18
C LEU A 149 -12.15 -5.14 30.48
N ARG A 150 -12.61 -5.64 31.61
CA ARG A 150 -11.96 -5.50 32.91
C ARG A 150 -11.69 -6.91 33.44
N ASP A 151 -10.42 -7.26 33.61
CA ASP A 151 -9.99 -8.60 34.05
C ASP A 151 -10.60 -9.74 33.21
N GLY A 152 -10.79 -9.48 31.91
CA GLY A 152 -11.39 -10.42 30.96
C GLY A 152 -12.93 -10.38 30.87
N ALA A 153 -13.61 -9.71 31.79
CA ALA A 153 -15.07 -9.53 31.73
C ALA A 153 -15.45 -8.32 30.86
N PRO A 154 -16.36 -8.45 29.88
CA PRO A 154 -16.77 -7.35 29.03
C PRO A 154 -17.48 -6.26 29.83
N GLN A 155 -17.08 -5.00 29.65
CA GLN A 155 -17.70 -3.82 30.27
C GLN A 155 -18.47 -2.97 29.25
N GLY A 156 -18.01 -2.93 28.01
CA GLY A 156 -18.66 -2.15 26.95
C GLY A 156 -18.11 -2.48 25.58
N SER A 157 -18.91 -2.23 24.54
CA SER A 157 -18.50 -2.39 23.15
C SER A 157 -19.27 -1.45 22.23
N ALA A 158 -18.67 -1.16 21.07
CA ALA A 158 -19.35 -0.45 19.99
C ALA A 158 -18.78 -0.87 18.64
N SER A 159 -19.65 -0.92 17.64
CA SER A 159 -19.27 -1.06 16.22
C SER A 159 -18.68 0.25 15.71
N LEU A 160 -17.39 0.47 16.01
CA LEU A 160 -16.61 1.64 15.61
C LEU A 160 -15.35 1.18 14.87
N GLN A 161 -14.85 2.03 13.99
CA GLN A 161 -13.52 1.81 13.42
C GLN A 161 -12.46 1.86 14.53
N VAL A 162 -11.32 1.23 14.27
CA VAL A 162 -10.15 1.32 15.14
C VAL A 162 -9.79 2.80 15.33
N PRO A 163 -9.61 3.29 16.59
CA PRO A 163 -9.33 4.70 16.85
C PRO A 163 -8.07 5.20 16.14
N GLU A 164 -8.05 6.49 15.79
CA GLU A 164 -6.85 7.11 15.21
C GLU A 164 -5.73 7.21 16.24
N VAL A 165 -4.50 7.07 15.75
CA VAL A 165 -3.29 7.17 16.55
C VAL A 165 -2.35 8.18 15.89
N GLY A 166 -2.11 9.28 16.60
CA GLY A 166 -1.08 10.28 16.30
C GLY A 166 -0.04 10.42 17.42
N GLU A 167 -0.37 9.93 18.61
CA GLU A 167 0.51 9.85 19.77
C GLU A 167 0.08 8.70 20.70
N LEU A 168 0.92 8.35 21.65
CA LEU A 168 0.59 7.51 22.80
C LEU A 168 0.99 8.30 24.03
N ALA A 169 0.03 9.01 24.60
CA ALA A 169 0.26 9.96 25.68
C ALA A 169 -0.36 9.47 27.00
N THR A 170 0.30 9.82 28.11
CA THR A 170 -0.13 9.52 29.47
C THR A 170 0.25 10.66 30.40
N ASP A 171 -0.64 10.98 31.35
CA ASP A 171 -0.36 11.98 32.39
C ASP A 171 0.57 11.44 33.51
N LEU A 172 0.95 10.16 33.43
CA LEU A 172 1.96 9.50 34.29
C LEU A 172 3.34 9.43 33.62
N ASP A 173 3.67 10.38 32.74
CA ASP A 173 4.89 10.39 31.92
C ASP A 173 6.17 10.12 32.73
N GLY A 174 6.81 8.98 32.47
CA GLY A 174 8.02 8.53 33.14
C GLY A 174 7.87 8.11 34.61
N GLN A 175 6.65 8.08 35.16
CA GLN A 175 6.41 7.81 36.58
C GLN A 175 6.31 6.30 36.88
N PRO A 176 6.70 5.84 38.08
CA PRO A 176 6.54 4.43 38.47
C PRO A 176 5.09 3.96 38.48
N ALA A 177 4.14 4.86 38.76
CA ALA A 177 2.71 4.56 38.74
C ALA A 177 2.18 4.16 37.34
N ALA A 178 2.93 4.45 36.28
CA ALA A 178 2.64 4.01 34.93
C ALA A 178 2.99 2.53 34.66
N ALA A 179 3.58 1.84 35.64
CA ALA A 179 3.98 0.44 35.49
C ALA A 179 2.78 -0.44 35.08
N GLY A 180 2.96 -1.22 34.01
CA GLY A 180 1.93 -2.09 33.44
C GLY A 180 1.02 -1.40 32.42
N LEU A 181 1.12 -0.09 32.21
CA LEU A 181 0.55 0.53 31.01
C LEU A 181 1.22 -0.08 29.78
N ALA A 182 0.41 -0.58 28.85
CA ALA A 182 0.92 -1.16 27.61
C ALA A 182 -0.05 -0.92 26.46
N VAL A 183 0.47 -0.63 25.28
CA VAL A 183 -0.26 -0.58 24.02
C VAL A 183 0.50 -1.41 23.01
N SER A 184 -0.22 -2.24 22.27
CA SER A 184 0.26 -2.92 21.08
C SER A 184 -0.66 -2.57 19.92
N LEU A 185 -0.10 -2.16 18.79
CA LEU A 185 -0.87 -1.91 17.58
C LEU A 185 -0.19 -2.51 16.36
N HIS A 186 -1.00 -3.05 15.44
CA HIS A 186 -0.55 -3.49 14.13
C HIS A 186 -0.81 -2.38 13.13
N THR A 187 0.24 -1.79 12.59
CA THR A 187 0.12 -0.72 11.59
C THR A 187 -0.40 -1.28 10.27
N ASP A 188 -1.02 -0.43 9.45
CA ASP A 188 -1.50 -0.82 8.14
C ASP A 188 -0.42 -0.63 7.08
N ALA A 189 0.42 -1.65 6.92
CA ALA A 189 1.48 -1.70 5.90
C ALA A 189 1.08 -2.52 4.67
N ARG A 190 -0.23 -2.58 4.32
CA ARG A 190 -0.73 -3.44 3.23
C ARG A 190 -0.11 -3.14 1.85
N TYR A 191 0.45 -1.94 1.67
CA TYR A 191 1.10 -1.51 0.45
C TYR A 191 2.63 -1.71 0.47
N GLU A 192 3.19 -2.12 1.61
CA GLU A 192 4.60 -2.47 1.75
C GLU A 192 4.78 -3.97 1.56
N SER A 193 5.12 -4.35 0.33
CA SER A 193 5.35 -5.75 -0.01
C SER A 193 6.55 -5.93 -0.92
N THR A 194 7.18 -7.10 -0.82
CA THR A 194 8.27 -7.51 -1.70
C THR A 194 7.86 -8.75 -2.51
N PRO A 195 8.22 -8.84 -3.80
CA PRO A 195 7.91 -10.00 -4.61
C PRO A 195 8.62 -11.25 -4.08
N THR A 196 7.93 -12.39 -4.04
CA THR A 196 8.56 -13.69 -3.74
C THR A 196 9.43 -14.15 -4.90
N SER A 197 10.34 -15.10 -4.65
CA SER A 197 11.16 -15.71 -5.72
C SER A 197 10.32 -16.32 -6.84
N LEU A 198 9.14 -16.87 -6.52
CA LEU A 198 8.20 -17.38 -7.52
C LEU A 198 7.65 -16.26 -8.42
N LYS A 199 7.19 -15.15 -7.82
CA LYS A 199 6.69 -13.98 -8.57
C LYS A 199 7.78 -13.37 -9.44
N THR A 200 9.00 -13.26 -8.91
CA THR A 200 10.18 -12.78 -9.66
C THR A 200 10.51 -13.71 -10.83
N GLY A 201 10.49 -15.03 -10.62
CA GLY A 201 10.69 -16.01 -11.70
C GLY A 201 9.64 -15.90 -12.80
N LEU A 202 8.36 -15.76 -12.43
CA LEU A 202 7.26 -15.57 -13.39
C LEU A 202 7.40 -14.25 -14.17
N LEU A 203 7.85 -13.17 -13.53
CA LEU A 203 8.16 -11.90 -14.20
C LEU A 203 9.26 -12.08 -15.25
N VAL A 204 10.35 -12.79 -14.91
CA VAL A 204 11.45 -13.06 -15.84
C VAL A 204 10.98 -13.92 -17.01
N VAL A 205 10.21 -14.98 -16.76
CA VAL A 205 9.63 -15.83 -17.81
C VAL A 205 8.69 -15.04 -18.71
N CYS A 206 7.80 -14.23 -18.13
CA CYS A 206 6.87 -13.39 -18.87
C CYS A 206 7.60 -12.40 -19.79
N ALA A 207 8.58 -11.67 -19.24
CA ALA A 207 9.39 -10.73 -20.00
C ALA A 207 10.19 -11.43 -21.11
N GLY A 208 10.83 -12.56 -20.81
CA GLY A 208 11.58 -13.35 -21.79
C GLY A 208 10.70 -13.87 -22.92
N ALA A 209 9.54 -14.45 -22.60
CA ALA A 209 8.60 -14.96 -23.59
C ALA A 209 8.04 -13.83 -24.48
N LEU A 210 7.71 -12.68 -23.89
CA LEU A 210 7.24 -11.51 -24.64
C LEU A 210 8.33 -10.96 -25.58
N LEU A 211 9.57 -10.82 -25.11
CA LEU A 211 10.68 -10.35 -25.93
C LEU A 211 10.98 -11.31 -27.09
N MET A 212 10.93 -12.63 -26.84
CA MET A 212 11.08 -13.63 -27.90
C MET A 212 9.93 -13.57 -28.92
N LEU A 213 8.68 -13.44 -28.44
CA LEU A 213 7.51 -13.30 -29.29
C LEU A 213 7.63 -12.08 -30.21
N LEU A 214 7.95 -10.91 -29.64
CA LEU A 214 8.12 -9.67 -30.39
C LEU A 214 9.30 -9.74 -31.37
N GLY A 215 10.43 -10.31 -30.94
CA GLY A 215 11.61 -10.48 -31.79
C GLY A 215 11.32 -11.37 -33.00
N LEU A 216 10.68 -12.52 -32.79
CA LEU A 216 10.31 -13.43 -33.89
C LEU A 216 9.24 -12.83 -34.81
N ALA A 217 8.23 -12.15 -34.24
CA ALA A 217 7.23 -11.44 -35.03
C ALA A 217 7.87 -10.34 -35.89
N TRP A 218 8.81 -9.58 -35.33
CA TRP A 218 9.53 -8.53 -36.04
C TRP A 218 10.41 -9.07 -37.17
N LEU A 219 11.18 -10.14 -36.91
CA LEU A 219 11.98 -10.80 -37.95
C LEU A 219 11.10 -11.36 -39.07
N TRP A 220 9.94 -11.90 -38.74
CA TRP A 220 9.06 -12.53 -39.71
C TRP A 220 8.32 -11.50 -40.59
N TRP A 221 7.71 -10.49 -39.99
CA TRP A 221 7.04 -9.43 -40.74
C TRP A 221 8.02 -8.48 -41.43
N GLY A 222 9.19 -8.23 -40.85
CA GLY A 222 10.28 -7.48 -41.48
C GLY A 222 10.83 -8.18 -42.73
N GLY A 223 10.89 -9.50 -42.74
CA GLY A 223 11.33 -10.29 -43.90
C GLY A 223 10.31 -10.33 -45.05
N GLN A 224 9.01 -10.35 -44.75
CA GLN A 224 7.94 -10.33 -45.77
C GLN A 224 7.87 -8.99 -46.51
N ALA A 225 8.14 -7.88 -45.81
CA ALA A 225 8.20 -6.55 -46.42
C ALA A 225 9.35 -6.41 -47.46
N MET A 226 10.39 -7.25 -47.38
CA MET A 226 11.53 -7.22 -48.31
C MET A 226 11.40 -8.23 -49.47
N SER A 227 10.69 -9.34 -49.30
CA SER A 227 10.55 -10.41 -50.31
C SER A 227 9.36 -10.22 -51.25
N GLY A 228 8.37 -9.38 -50.90
CA GLY A 228 7.29 -8.97 -51.82
C GLY A 228 7.73 -7.98 -52.92
N ALA A 229 8.95 -7.43 -52.85
CA ALA A 229 9.46 -6.45 -53.80
C ALA A 229 10.11 -7.06 -55.07
N SER A 230 10.37 -8.38 -55.10
CA SER A 230 11.08 -9.04 -56.22
C SER A 230 10.20 -9.85 -57.17
N SER A 231 8.88 -9.92 -56.94
CA SER A 231 7.95 -10.76 -57.72
C SER A 231 6.93 -9.98 -58.56
N GLY A 232 7.11 -8.65 -58.67
CA GLY A 232 6.19 -7.74 -59.33
C GLY A 232 6.78 -7.04 -60.55
N ALA A 233 7.52 -7.76 -61.40
CA ALA A 233 7.87 -7.31 -62.73
C ALA A 233 7.29 -8.31 -63.73
N LEU A 234 6.08 -7.99 -64.23
CA LEU A 234 5.40 -8.49 -65.45
C LEU A 234 3.87 -8.66 -65.23
N SER A 235 3.14 -7.57 -64.99
CA SER A 235 1.83 -7.28 -65.61
C SER A 235 1.27 -5.99 -65.01
N GLY A 236 0.67 -5.17 -65.86
CA GLY A 236 0.44 -3.75 -65.61
C GLY A 236 -0.80 -3.41 -64.78
N ALA A 237 -0.98 -2.09 -64.66
CA ALA A 237 -2.14 -1.33 -64.19
C ALA A 237 -2.20 -1.02 -62.68
N SER A 238 -1.73 0.19 -62.36
CA SER A 238 -2.41 1.21 -61.54
C SER A 238 -3.19 0.76 -60.31
N SER A 239 -2.56 0.86 -59.14
CA SER A 239 -3.06 1.60 -57.96
C SER A 239 -2.03 1.54 -56.85
N GLY A 240 -1.85 2.65 -56.13
CA GLY A 240 -0.71 2.94 -55.26
C GLY A 240 -0.36 1.84 -54.26
N VAL A 241 0.78 1.18 -54.49
CA VAL A 241 1.39 0.25 -53.55
C VAL A 241 2.66 0.90 -53.01
N ILE A 242 2.73 0.93 -51.68
CA ILE A 242 3.79 1.49 -50.84
C ILE A 242 5.12 0.83 -51.23
N SER A 243 5.88 1.46 -52.14
CA SER A 243 7.17 0.96 -52.57
C SER A 243 8.21 1.20 -51.47
N GLY A 244 8.79 0.11 -50.96
CA GLY A 244 10.14 0.05 -50.36
C GLY A 244 10.56 1.25 -49.51
N ARG A 245 10.02 1.38 -48.29
CA ARG A 245 10.62 2.26 -47.29
C ARG A 245 12.01 1.72 -46.90
N ARG A 246 13.06 2.18 -47.60
CA ARG A 246 14.31 2.53 -46.89
C ARG A 246 13.85 3.28 -45.65
N ALA A 247 14.24 2.83 -44.45
CA ALA A 247 13.95 3.57 -43.22
C ALA A 247 14.16 5.05 -43.52
N PRO A 248 13.11 5.89 -43.47
CA PRO A 248 13.22 7.26 -43.92
C PRO A 248 14.36 7.85 -43.11
N ARG A 249 15.47 8.20 -43.78
CA ARG A 249 16.54 8.94 -43.12
C ARG A 249 15.83 10.13 -42.49
N PRO A 250 15.87 10.30 -41.17
CA PRO A 250 15.15 11.38 -40.51
C PRO A 250 15.62 12.66 -41.18
N ARG A 251 14.75 13.27 -41.99
CA ARG A 251 15.04 14.54 -42.62
C ARG A 251 14.72 15.56 -41.55
N LEU A 252 15.72 15.84 -40.72
CA LEU A 252 15.65 16.92 -39.74
C LEU A 252 15.34 18.20 -40.51
N ASN A 253 14.11 18.66 -40.40
CA ASN A 253 13.66 19.88 -41.03
C ASN A 253 13.77 21.03 -40.01
N VAL A 254 13.73 22.27 -40.50
CA VAL A 254 13.74 23.47 -39.64
C VAL A 254 12.61 23.42 -38.61
N ALA A 255 11.45 22.90 -38.99
CA ALA A 255 10.31 22.70 -38.08
C ALA A 255 10.66 21.81 -36.87
N ASP A 256 11.45 20.74 -37.06
CA ASP A 256 11.87 19.86 -35.97
C ASP A 256 12.80 20.59 -35.01
N ALA A 257 13.74 21.37 -35.55
CA ALA A 257 14.64 22.20 -34.74
C ALA A 257 13.88 23.26 -33.93
N VAL A 258 12.87 23.90 -34.53
CA VAL A 258 12.00 24.87 -33.83
C VAL A 258 11.22 24.18 -32.72
N LEU A 259 10.58 23.04 -33.00
CA LEU A 259 9.81 22.29 -31.99
C LEU A 259 10.68 21.86 -30.81
N VAL A 260 11.88 21.33 -31.07
CA VAL A 260 12.84 20.94 -30.04
C VAL A 260 13.28 22.16 -29.22
N THR A 261 13.57 23.28 -29.88
CA THR A 261 13.98 24.52 -29.20
C THR A 261 12.87 25.07 -28.31
N VAL A 262 11.64 25.19 -28.84
CA VAL A 262 10.47 25.65 -28.08
C VAL A 262 10.20 24.72 -26.91
N SER A 263 10.26 23.41 -27.11
CA SER A 263 10.08 22.42 -26.04
C SER A 263 11.17 22.55 -24.96
N ALA A 264 12.43 22.74 -25.35
CA ALA A 264 13.54 22.91 -24.41
C ALA A 264 13.40 24.22 -23.61
N VAL A 265 13.01 25.31 -24.27
CA VAL A 265 12.71 26.59 -23.59
C VAL A 265 11.52 26.43 -22.64
N TRP A 266 10.47 25.71 -23.06
CA TRP A 266 9.30 25.44 -22.23
C TRP A 266 9.65 24.62 -20.99
N VAL A 267 10.46 23.55 -21.11
CA VAL A 267 10.91 22.76 -19.94
C VAL A 267 11.64 23.61 -18.89
N LEU A 268 12.34 24.67 -19.30
CA LEU A 268 13.10 25.52 -18.40
C LEU A 268 12.29 26.70 -17.83
N LEU A 269 11.31 27.22 -18.58
CA LEU A 269 10.59 28.45 -18.25
C LEU A 269 9.12 28.25 -17.89
N ALA A 270 8.54 27.09 -18.23
CA ALA A 270 7.14 26.84 -17.97
C ALA A 270 6.88 26.70 -16.47
N PRO A 271 5.71 27.17 -16.00
CA PRO A 271 5.28 26.88 -14.65
C PRO A 271 5.17 25.37 -14.47
N THR A 272 5.65 24.88 -13.34
CA THR A 272 5.43 23.51 -12.90
C THR A 272 3.94 23.25 -12.74
N ASN A 273 3.51 22.04 -13.05
CA ASN A 273 2.13 21.64 -12.81
C ASN A 273 1.86 21.61 -11.31
N PHE A 274 0.59 21.59 -10.93
CA PHE A 274 0.18 21.61 -9.53
C PHE A 274 0.69 20.39 -8.73
N ASP A 275 1.05 19.29 -9.40
CA ASP A 275 1.52 18.04 -8.78
C ASP A 275 3.06 17.86 -8.85
N ASP A 276 3.81 18.87 -9.31
CA ASP A 276 5.28 18.81 -9.48
C ASP A 276 6.07 19.28 -8.22
N SER A 277 5.41 19.34 -7.07
CA SER A 277 5.99 19.75 -5.77
C SER A 277 6.61 18.60 -4.98
#